data_AF-A0A952HD74-F1
#
_entry.id   AF-A0A952HD74-F1
#
_cell.length_a   1.000
_cell.length_b   1.000
_cell.length_c   1.000
_cell.angle_alpha   90.00
_cell.angle_beta   90.00
_cell.angle_gamma   90.00
#
_symmetry.space_group_name_H-M   'P 1'
#
loop_
_entity.id
_entity.type
_entity.pdbx_description
1 polymer ?
#
loop_
_entity_poly.entity_id
_entity_poly.type
_entity_poly.pdbx_seq_one_letter_code
_entity_poly.pdbx_strand_id
1 'polypeptide(L)'
;MVTLFEIAQLIVRIALAVVFVAMGALHFVPGPSRGMAAMVPPALRVVRPSILVAFTGLCELAGGVGLLIPATRVAAAVCLSVFLVAVFPANAYA
;
A
#
# COMPACT_ATOMS: atom_id res chain seq x y z
N MET A 1 -7.07 -13.64 -29.47
CA MET A 1 -8.01 -12.50 -29.41
C MET A 1 -8.07 -12.09 -27.95
N VAL A 2 -7.65 -10.86 -27.61
CA VAL A 2 -7.68 -10.40 -26.21
C VAL A 2 -9.14 -10.12 -25.85
N THR A 3 -9.59 -10.69 -24.76
CA THR A 3 -10.96 -10.53 -24.25
C THR A 3 -11.12 -9.19 -23.54
N LEU A 4 -12.37 -8.68 -23.47
CA LEU A 4 -12.69 -7.50 -22.67
C LEU A 4 -12.24 -7.67 -21.20
N PHE A 5 -12.35 -8.89 -20.67
CA PHE A 5 -11.94 -9.24 -19.32
C PHE A 5 -10.44 -9.02 -19.09
N GLU A 6 -9.58 -9.43 -20.04
CA GLU A 6 -8.13 -9.23 -19.96
C GLU A 6 -7.75 -7.74 -20.00
N ILE A 7 -8.44 -6.96 -20.84
CA ILE A 7 -8.24 -5.50 -20.91
C ILE A 7 -8.65 -4.86 -19.57
N ALA A 8 -9.81 -5.22 -19.05
CA ALA A 8 -10.29 -4.72 -17.77
C ALA A 8 -9.32 -5.05 -16.63
N GLN A 9 -8.83 -6.31 -16.57
CA GLN A 9 -7.85 -6.72 -15.57
C GLN A 9 -6.53 -5.95 -15.68
N LEU A 10 -6.06 -5.66 -16.91
CA LEU A 10 -4.87 -4.86 -17.12
C LEU A 10 -5.05 -3.42 -16.61
N ILE A 11 -6.18 -2.78 -16.95
CA ILE A 11 -6.50 -1.41 -16.54
C ILE A 11 -6.54 -1.32 -15.01
N VAL A 12 -7.28 -2.23 -14.36
CA VAL A 12 -7.40 -2.27 -12.89
C VAL A 12 -6.03 -2.48 -12.25
N ARG A 13 -5.20 -3.37 -12.78
CA ARG A 13 -3.87 -3.63 -12.25
C ARG A 13 -2.96 -2.41 -12.33
N ILE A 14 -2.97 -1.70 -13.46
CA ILE A 14 -2.19 -0.47 -13.64
C ILE A 14 -2.70 0.61 -12.68
N ALA A 15 -4.02 0.80 -12.60
CA ALA A 15 -4.63 1.76 -11.69
C ALA A 15 -4.24 1.49 -10.23
N LEU A 16 -4.35 0.23 -9.77
CA LEU A 16 -3.94 -0.17 -8.42
C LEU A 16 -2.44 0.06 -8.19
N ALA A 17 -1.59 -0.32 -9.15
CA ALA A 17 -0.15 -0.09 -9.05
C ALA A 17 0.17 1.40 -8.88
N VAL A 18 -0.45 2.27 -9.68
CA VAL A 18 -0.28 3.73 -9.59
C VAL A 18 -0.74 4.25 -8.23
N VAL A 19 -1.91 3.83 -7.74
CA VAL A 19 -2.43 4.24 -6.43
C VAL A 19 -1.49 3.81 -5.30
N PHE A 20 -1.08 2.54 -5.26
CA PHE A 20 -0.16 2.06 -4.21
C PHE A 20 1.21 2.72 -4.27
N VAL A 21 1.75 2.95 -5.48
CA VAL A 21 3.04 3.66 -5.61
C VAL A 21 2.92 5.11 -5.14
N ALA A 22 1.83 5.80 -5.50
CA ALA A 22 1.59 7.17 -5.07
C ALA A 22 1.39 7.27 -3.54
N MET A 23 0.56 6.40 -2.97
CA MET A 23 0.32 6.35 -1.51
C MET A 23 1.59 5.99 -0.75
N GLY A 24 2.34 5.00 -1.23
CA GLY A 24 3.62 4.60 -0.64
C GLY A 24 4.65 5.74 -0.66
N ALA A 25 4.68 6.54 -1.72
CA ALA A 25 5.55 7.71 -1.81
C ALA A 25 5.16 8.80 -0.78
N LEU A 26 3.87 9.01 -0.52
CA LEU A 26 3.40 10.01 0.45
C LEU A 26 3.85 9.72 1.89
N HIS A 27 4.14 8.46 2.23
CA HIS A 27 4.68 8.08 3.55
C HIS A 27 6.05 8.71 3.85
N PHE A 28 6.78 9.10 2.81
CA PHE A 28 8.09 9.75 2.92
C PHE A 28 8.02 11.28 2.79
N VAL A 29 6.84 11.84 2.47
CA VAL A 29 6.64 13.29 2.39
C VAL A 29 6.36 13.83 3.80
N PRO A 30 7.07 14.87 4.27
CA PRO A 30 6.99 15.30 5.68
C PRO A 30 5.59 15.67 6.18
N GLY A 31 4.75 16.29 5.35
CA GLY A 31 3.37 16.66 5.71
C GLY A 31 2.48 15.43 5.95
N PRO A 32 2.21 14.63 4.89
CA PRO A 32 1.39 13.42 4.98
C PRO A 32 1.93 12.40 5.99
N SER A 33 3.26 12.19 6.03
CA SER A 33 3.91 11.25 6.97
C SER A 33 3.60 11.57 8.43
N ARG A 34 3.62 12.87 8.80
CA ARG A 34 3.23 13.30 10.15
C ARG A 34 1.75 13.05 10.44
N GLY A 35 0.88 13.26 9.46
CA GLY A 35 -0.55 12.96 9.57
C GLY A 35 -0.77 11.47 9.83
N MET A 36 -0.18 10.60 9.02
CA MET A 36 -0.26 9.14 9.17
C MET A 36 0.30 8.66 10.51
N ALA A 37 1.40 9.26 10.98
CA ALA A 37 1.98 8.92 12.27
C ALA A 37 1.05 9.27 13.45
N ALA A 38 0.22 10.30 13.31
CA ALA A 38 -0.78 10.67 14.32
C ALA A 38 -1.94 9.67 14.39
N MET A 39 -2.27 9.01 13.27
CA MET A 39 -3.31 7.99 13.16
C MET A 39 -2.91 6.65 13.80
N VAL A 40 -1.64 6.46 14.16
CA VAL A 40 -1.17 5.20 14.76
C VAL A 40 -1.80 5.00 16.15
N PRO A 41 -2.62 3.93 16.35
CA PRO A 41 -3.30 3.67 17.61
C PRO A 41 -2.32 3.46 18.76
N PRO A 42 -2.67 3.84 20.01
CA PRO A 42 -1.80 3.68 21.17
C PRO A 42 -1.26 2.26 21.36
N ALA A 43 -2.07 1.24 21.08
CA ALA A 43 -1.68 -0.17 21.20
C ALA A 43 -0.50 -0.58 20.30
N LEU A 44 -0.29 0.12 19.17
CA LEU A 44 0.80 -0.16 18.22
C LEU A 44 2.04 0.73 18.44
N ARG A 45 1.98 1.67 19.40
CA ARG A 45 3.10 2.58 19.72
C ARG A 45 4.26 1.92 20.47
N VAL A 46 4.26 0.60 20.58
CA VAL A 46 5.43 -0.20 20.98
C VAL A 46 6.61 0.04 20.05
N VAL A 47 6.33 0.38 18.78
CA VAL A 47 7.31 0.87 17.80
C VAL A 47 7.02 2.35 17.51
N ARG A 48 8.07 3.15 17.25
CA ARG A 48 7.92 4.57 16.91
C ARG A 48 6.97 4.72 15.69
N PRO A 49 5.90 5.53 15.77
CA PRO A 49 4.94 5.68 14.67
C PRO A 49 5.57 6.05 13.33
N SER A 50 6.61 6.89 13.32
CA SER A 50 7.34 7.25 12.11
C SER A 50 8.04 6.07 11.42
N ILE A 51 8.53 5.09 12.19
CA ILE A 51 9.14 3.87 11.64
C ILE A 51 8.06 2.98 11.03
N LEU A 52 6.92 2.84 11.70
CA LEU A 52 5.78 2.09 11.19
C LEU A 52 5.28 2.68 9.86
N VAL A 53 5.11 4.00 9.79
CA VAL A 53 4.73 4.72 8.57
C VAL A 53 5.78 4.53 7.46
N ALA A 54 7.07 4.64 7.76
CA ALA A 54 8.10 4.39 6.75
C ALA A 54 8.07 2.93 6.24
N PHE A 55 7.83 1.97 7.13
CA PHE A 55 7.73 0.56 6.78
C PHE A 55 6.49 0.26 5.94
N THR A 56 5.32 0.77 6.32
CA THR A 56 4.07 0.62 5.54
C THR A 56 4.22 1.23 4.15
N GLY A 57 4.84 2.41 4.04
CA GLY A 57 5.13 3.05 2.75
C GLY A 57 6.04 2.20 1.85
N LEU A 58 7.07 1.55 2.42
CA LEU A 58 7.92 0.64 1.65
C LEU A 58 7.16 -0.60 1.17
N CYS A 59 6.29 -1.17 1.98
CA CYS A 59 5.43 -2.29 1.60
C CYS A 59 4.48 -1.92 0.45
N GLU A 60 3.87 -0.73 0.49
CA GLU A 60 3.00 -0.24 -0.59
C GLU A 60 3.76 -0.03 -1.89
N LEU A 61 4.95 0.60 -1.84
CA LEU A 61 5.81 0.77 -3.01
C LEU A 61 6.21 -0.59 -3.61
N ALA A 62 6.69 -1.51 -2.78
CA ALA A 62 7.10 -2.84 -3.22
C ALA A 62 5.93 -3.63 -3.82
N GLY A 63 4.76 -3.59 -3.19
CA GLY A 63 3.56 -4.24 -3.70
C GLY A 63 3.04 -3.61 -4.99
N GLY A 64 3.01 -2.28 -5.09
CA GLY A 64 2.59 -1.54 -6.27
C GLY A 64 3.47 -1.84 -7.48
N VAL A 65 4.80 -1.82 -7.31
CA VAL A 65 5.75 -2.26 -8.35
C VAL A 65 5.60 -3.76 -8.65
N GLY A 66 5.41 -4.59 -7.61
CA GLY A 66 5.21 -6.02 -7.72
C GLY A 66 3.97 -6.43 -8.53
N LEU A 67 2.93 -5.59 -8.59
CA LEU A 67 1.75 -5.79 -9.44
C LEU A 67 2.07 -5.66 -10.94
N LEU A 68 3.09 -4.87 -11.31
CA LEU A 68 3.46 -4.65 -12.70
C LEU A 68 4.33 -5.79 -13.27
N ILE A 69 5.04 -6.52 -12.40
CA ILE A 69 5.94 -7.60 -12.79
C ILE A 69 5.13 -8.92 -12.90
N PRO A 70 5.10 -9.57 -14.08
CA PRO A 70 4.27 -10.76 -14.30
C PRO A 70 4.54 -11.92 -13.34
N ALA A 71 5.80 -12.09 -12.92
CA ALA A 71 6.24 -13.16 -12.02
C ALA A 71 5.74 -12.96 -10.57
N THR A 72 5.58 -11.71 -10.11
CA THR A 72 5.23 -11.39 -8.72
C THR A 72 3.79 -10.94 -8.55
N ARG A 73 3.03 -10.70 -9.64
CA ARG A 73 1.70 -10.09 -9.60
C ARG A 73 0.73 -10.72 -8.61
N VAL A 74 0.69 -12.05 -8.52
CA VAL A 74 -0.24 -12.77 -7.63
C VAL A 74 0.20 -12.63 -6.18
N ALA A 75 1.50 -12.83 -5.92
CA ALA A 75 2.07 -12.64 -4.59
C ALA A 75 1.87 -11.20 -4.10
N ALA A 76 2.15 -10.21 -4.96
CA ALA A 76 1.95 -8.79 -4.66
C ALA A 76 0.49 -8.47 -4.35
N ALA A 77 -0.47 -8.98 -5.13
CA ALA A 77 -1.89 -8.79 -4.86
C ALA A 77 -2.32 -9.38 -3.51
N VAL A 78 -1.86 -10.59 -3.18
CA VAL A 78 -2.16 -11.23 -1.88
C VAL A 78 -1.52 -10.46 -0.73
N CYS A 79 -0.23 -10.12 -0.85
CA CYS A 79 0.49 -9.37 0.17
C CYS A 79 -0.14 -7.99 0.41
N LEU A 80 -0.48 -7.24 -0.64
CA LEU A 80 -1.17 -5.96 -0.52
C LEU A 80 -2.55 -6.11 0.13
N SER A 81 -3.29 -7.17 -0.19
CA SER A 81 -4.60 -7.43 0.42
C SER A 81 -4.48 -7.69 1.92
N VAL A 82 -3.55 -8.57 2.33
CA VAL A 82 -3.26 -8.84 3.75
C VAL A 82 -2.76 -7.59 4.46
N PHE A 83 -1.88 -6.84 3.79
CA PHE A 83 -1.33 -5.60 4.31
C PHE A 83 -2.42 -4.54 4.57
N LEU A 84 -3.35 -4.34 3.62
CA LEU A 84 -4.48 -3.42 3.78
C LEU A 84 -5.35 -3.78 5.00
N VAL A 85 -5.60 -5.07 5.22
CA VAL A 85 -6.31 -5.55 6.42
C VAL A 85 -5.52 -5.23 7.68
N ALA A 86 -4.19 -5.39 7.65
CA ALA A 86 -3.32 -5.12 8.79
C ALA A 86 -3.20 -3.62 9.14
N VAL A 87 -3.20 -2.72 8.15
CA VAL A 87 -3.14 -1.26 8.39
C VAL A 87 -4.50 -0.62 8.64
N PHE A 88 -5.60 -1.32 8.33
CA PHE A 88 -6.96 -0.82 8.52
C PHE A 88 -7.25 -0.25 9.93
N PRO A 89 -6.80 -0.86 11.05
CA PRO A 89 -7.02 -0.30 12.37
C PRO A 89 -6.41 1.10 12.56
N ALA A 90 -5.30 1.41 11.89
CA ALA A 90 -4.71 2.76 11.92
C ALA A 90 -5.58 3.75 11.14
N ASN A 91 -6.08 3.35 9.97
CA ASN A 91 -6.99 4.18 9.17
C ASN A 91 -8.33 4.43 9.84
N ALA A 92 -8.84 3.46 10.61
CA ALA A 92 -10.10 3.58 11.35
C ALA A 92 -9.98 4.39 12.65
N TYR A 93 -8.77 4.53 13.20
CA TYR A 93 -8.48 5.31 14.41
C TYR A 93 -8.27 6.81 14.13
N ALA A 94 -7.91 7.14 12.89
CA ALA A 94 -7.56 8.49 12.41
C ALA A 94 -8.52 9.61 12.84
#